data_AF-A0A822YJ29-F1
#
_entry.id   AF-A0A822YJ29-F1
#
_cell.length_a   1.000
_cell.length_b   1.000
_cell.length_c   1.000
_cell.angle_alpha   90.00
_cell.angle_beta   90.00
_cell.angle_gamma   90.00
#
_symmetry.space_group_name_H-M   'P 1'
#
loop_
_entity.id
_entity.type
_entity.pdbx_description
1 polymer ?
#
loop_
_entity_poly.entity_id
_entity_poly.type
_entity_poly.pdbx_seq_one_letter_code
_entity_poly.pdbx_strand_id
1 'polypeptide(L)'
;MAEAMALWLGCMEALVFGRVKMIFASDLLEVVNDIRAAINPTALACFSPLNAFWQDIKIFVASFETVCFQHVPRSCNSLADLLAKCALQELGLTPPLFSSLME
;
A
#
# COMPACT_ATOMS: atom_id res chain seq x y z
N MET A 1 2.68 -8.41 -1.25
CA MET A 1 1.40 -8.81 -0.60
C MET A 1 1.07 -7.87 0.57
N ALA A 2 1.96 -7.67 1.56
CA ALA A 2 1.71 -6.76 2.69
C ALA A 2 1.36 -5.33 2.27
N GLU A 3 2.11 -4.74 1.33
CA GLU A 3 1.87 -3.38 0.83
C GLU A 3 0.50 -3.21 0.14
N ALA A 4 0.10 -4.17 -0.70
CA ALA A 4 -1.21 -4.15 -1.35
C ALA A 4 -2.35 -4.28 -0.33
N MET A 5 -2.15 -5.07 0.72
CA MET A 5 -3.12 -5.20 1.81
C MET A 5 -3.18 -3.92 2.67
N ALA A 6 -2.04 -3.25 2.89
CA ALA A 6 -2.00 -1.95 3.57
C ALA A 6 -2.74 -0.87 2.77
N LEU A 7 -2.59 -0.85 1.44
CA LEU A 7 -3.38 0.03 0.57
C LEU A 7 -4.87 -0.27 0.64
N TRP A 8 -5.25 -1.55 0.55
CA TRP A 8 -6.65 -1.98 0.65
C TRP A 8 -7.29 -1.54 1.96
N LEU A 9 -6.62 -1.78 3.10
CA LEU A 9 -7.06 -1.33 4.42
C LEU A 9 -7.15 0.20 4.50
N GLY A 10 -6.13 0.91 3.99
CA GLY A 10 -6.12 2.37 3.98
C GLY A 10 -7.27 2.98 3.16
N CYS A 11 -7.61 2.37 2.02
CA CYS A 11 -8.76 2.76 1.22
C CYS A 11 -10.09 2.54 1.98
N MET A 12 -10.27 1.37 2.59
CA MET A 12 -11.48 1.07 3.37
C MET A 12 -11.67 2.06 4.53
N GLU A 13 -10.64 2.27 5.34
CA GLU A 13 -10.68 3.21 6.46
C GLU A 13 -10.99 4.64 5.98
N ALA A 14 -10.32 5.09 4.92
CA ALA A 14 -10.57 6.43 4.37
C ALA A 14 -12.03 6.61 3.90
N LEU A 15 -12.63 5.59 3.28
CA LEU A 15 -14.05 5.63 2.91
C LEU A 15 -14.98 5.62 4.13
N VAL A 16 -14.68 4.82 5.15
CA VAL A 16 -15.43 4.79 6.43
C VAL A 16 -15.42 6.16 7.11
N PHE A 17 -14.30 6.87 7.07
CA PHE A 17 -14.17 8.24 7.57
C PHE A 17 -14.74 9.32 6.63
N GLY A 18 -15.38 8.94 5.52
CA GLY A 18 -15.98 9.88 4.56
C GLY A 18 -14.96 10.75 3.82
N ARG A 19 -13.73 10.25 3.65
CA ARG A 19 -12.71 10.96 2.88
C ARG A 19 -13.01 10.82 1.39
N VAL A 20 -12.98 11.95 0.69
CA VAL A 20 -13.18 12.01 -0.76
C VAL A 20 -11.86 12.12 -1.53
N LYS A 21 -10.75 12.39 -0.83
CA LYS A 21 -9.41 12.49 -1.40
C LYS A 21 -8.43 11.62 -0.62
N MET A 22 -7.53 10.96 -1.33
CA MET A 22 -6.54 10.07 -0.75
C MET A 22 -5.17 10.29 -1.38
N ILE A 23 -4.13 10.29 -0.54
CA ILE A 23 -2.74 10.19 -0.98
C ILE A 23 -2.18 8.91 -0.39
N PHE A 24 -1.79 7.99 -1.26
CA PHE A 24 -1.06 6.80 -0.87
C PHE A 24 0.43 7.05 -1.07
N ALA A 25 1.17 7.09 0.04
CA ALA A 25 2.62 7.20 0.05
C ALA A 25 3.23 5.85 0.42
N SER A 26 4.18 5.37 -0.39
CA SER A 26 4.95 4.16 -0.11
C SER A 26 6.42 4.39 -0.44
N ASP A 27 7.30 3.78 0.34
CA ASP A 27 8.74 3.79 0.10
C ASP A 27 9.21 2.73 -0.89
N LEU A 28 8.31 1.83 -1.31
CA LEU A 28 8.57 0.82 -2.33
C LEU A 28 8.09 1.27 -3.70
N LEU A 29 9.03 1.68 -4.57
CA LEU A 29 8.73 2.20 -5.91
C LEU A 29 7.99 1.18 -6.79
N GLU A 30 8.34 -0.10 -6.70
CA GLU A 30 7.71 -1.19 -7.45
C GLU A 30 6.20 -1.25 -7.19
N VAL A 31 5.78 -1.14 -5.92
CA VAL A 31 4.36 -1.15 -5.56
C VAL A 31 3.64 0.06 -6.12
N VAL A 32 4.23 1.26 -6.04
CA VAL A 32 3.63 2.46 -6.62
C VAL A 32 3.42 2.31 -8.13
N ASN A 33 4.38 1.69 -8.82
CA ASN A 33 4.28 1.43 -10.25
C ASN A 33 3.23 0.35 -10.56
N ASP A 34 3.19 -0.74 -9.78
CA ASP A 34 2.21 -1.82 -9.93
C ASP A 34 0.78 -1.31 -9.72
N ILE A 35 0.56 -0.46 -8.71
CA ILE A 35 -0.75 0.16 -8.45
C ILE A 35 -1.16 1.06 -9.63
N ARG A 36 -0.24 1.92 -10.09
CA ARG A 36 -0.50 2.83 -11.22
C ARG A 36 -0.82 2.04 -12.49
N ALA A 37 -0.08 0.97 -12.74
CA ALA A 37 -0.32 0.08 -13.86
C ALA A 37 -1.68 -0.62 -13.71
N ALA A 38 -1.97 -1.17 -12.52
CA ALA A 38 -3.23 -1.85 -12.25
C ALA A 38 -4.43 -0.93 -12.51
N ILE A 39 -4.43 0.28 -11.96
CA ILE A 39 -5.55 1.23 -12.06
C ILE A 39 -5.73 1.79 -13.48
N ASN A 40 -4.70 1.70 -14.33
CA ASN A 40 -4.80 2.17 -15.70
C ASN A 40 -5.82 1.31 -16.49
N PRO A 41 -6.89 1.90 -17.06
CA PRO A 41 -7.95 1.16 -17.73
C PRO A 41 -7.51 0.34 -18.95
N THR A 42 -6.33 0.61 -19.51
CA THR A 42 -5.75 -0.11 -20.65
C THR A 42 -4.78 -1.24 -20.24
N ALA A 43 -4.51 -1.41 -18.94
CA ALA A 43 -3.62 -2.47 -18.48
C ALA A 43 -4.27 -3.85 -18.66
N LEU A 44 -3.64 -4.68 -19.50
CA LEU A 44 -3.96 -6.09 -19.65
C LEU A 44 -4.02 -6.75 -18.28
N ALA A 45 -5.10 -7.49 -18.01
CA ALA A 45 -5.30 -8.20 -16.75
C ALA A 45 -4.11 -9.13 -16.49
N CYS A 46 -3.17 -8.69 -15.65
CA CYS A 46 -2.07 -9.52 -15.22
C CYS A 46 -2.64 -10.67 -14.39
N PHE A 47 -2.30 -11.91 -14.79
CA PHE A 47 -2.48 -13.11 -13.97
C PHE A 47 -1.52 -13.05 -12.77
N SER A 48 -1.81 -12.15 -11.83
CA SER A 48 -1.13 -12.05 -10.55
C SER A 48 -1.97 -12.76 -9.49
N PRO A 49 -1.38 -13.50 -8.53
CA PRO A 49 -2.11 -13.99 -7.36
C PRO A 49 -2.75 -12.85 -6.53
N LEU A 50 -2.33 -11.59 -6.76
CA LEU A 50 -2.91 -10.39 -6.17
C LEU A 50 -4.06 -9.79 -6.98
N ASN A 51 -4.48 -10.41 -8.09
CA ASN A 51 -5.49 -9.84 -8.99
C ASN A 51 -6.80 -9.51 -8.26
N ALA A 52 -7.25 -10.34 -7.31
CA ALA A 52 -8.43 -10.04 -6.50
C ALA A 52 -8.26 -8.75 -5.66
N PHE A 53 -7.12 -8.60 -4.96
CA PHE A 53 -6.80 -7.37 -4.22
C PHE A 53 -6.75 -6.14 -5.14
N TRP A 54 -6.18 -6.30 -6.34
CA TRP A 54 -6.10 -5.21 -7.30
C TRP A 54 -7.47 -4.79 -7.86
N GLN A 55 -8.41 -5.73 -8.02
CA GLN A 55 -9.79 -5.40 -8.41
C GLN A 55 -10.50 -4.62 -7.30
N ASP A 56 -10.38 -5.03 -6.05
CA ASP A 56 -10.97 -4.31 -4.91
C ASP A 56 -10.39 -2.90 -4.78
N ILE A 57 -9.07 -2.77 -4.90
CA ILE A 57 -8.39 -1.47 -4.86
C ILE A 57 -8.89 -0.57 -5.98
N LYS A 58 -9.13 -1.08 -7.20
CA LYS A 58 -9.74 -0.29 -8.29
C LYS A 58 -11.11 0.25 -7.92
N ILE A 59 -11.96 -0.61 -7.33
CA ILE A 59 -13.32 -0.23 -6.92
C ILE A 59 -13.25 0.87 -5.84
N PHE A 60 -12.37 0.71 -4.85
CA PHE A 60 -12.20 1.73 -3.83
C PHE A 60 -11.64 3.03 -4.38
N VAL A 61 -10.61 2.96 -5.23
CA VAL A 61 -10.02 4.14 -5.88
C VAL A 61 -11.06 4.91 -6.68
N ALA A 62 -11.96 4.22 -7.39
CA ALA A 62 -13.07 4.83 -8.13
C ALA A 62 -14.10 5.52 -7.23
N SER A 63 -14.12 5.22 -5.93
CA SER A 63 -15.01 5.84 -4.95
C SER A 63 -14.47 7.16 -4.40
N PHE A 64 -13.22 7.52 -4.68
CA PHE A 64 -12.64 8.81 -4.32
C PHE A 64 -12.70 9.79 -5.50
N GLU A 65 -12.89 11.08 -5.21
CA GLU A 65 -12.78 12.15 -6.20
C GLU A 65 -11.34 12.29 -6.72
N THR A 66 -10.36 12.04 -5.86
CA THR A 66 -8.95 12.15 -6.23
C THR A 66 -8.12 11.17 -5.43
N VAL A 67 -7.29 10.39 -6.14
CA VAL A 67 -6.28 9.53 -5.53
C VAL A 67 -4.92 9.84 -6.14
N CYS A 68 -3.92 10.06 -5.29
CA CYS A 68 -2.54 10.26 -5.70
C CYS A 68 -1.66 9.15 -5.13
N PHE A 69 -0.81 8.56 -5.97
CA PHE A 69 0.18 7.58 -5.56
C PHE A 69 1.56 8.22 -5.61
N GLN A 70 2.25 8.26 -4.48
CA GLN A 70 3.54 8.92 -4.33
C GLN A 70 4.58 7.94 -3.80
N HIS A 71 5.73 7.89 -4.48
CA HIS A 71 6.93 7.29 -3.91
C HIS A 71 7.61 8.28 -2.97
N VAL A 72 7.94 7.84 -1.77
CA VAL A 72 8.60 8.67 -0.74
C VAL A 72 9.84 7.95 -0.20
N PRO A 73 10.86 8.66 0.32
CA PRO A 73 11.95 8.01 1.04
C PRO A 73 11.45 7.21 2.25
N ARG A 74 12.10 6.10 2.60
CA ARG A 74 11.73 5.27 3.77
C ARG A 74 11.68 6.05 5.08
N SER A 75 12.54 7.05 5.24
CA SER A 75 12.53 7.95 6.41
C SER A 75 11.21 8.72 6.57
N CYS A 76 10.53 9.02 5.46
CA CYS A 76 9.22 9.67 5.43
C CYS A 76 8.05 8.69 5.67
N ASN A 77 8.30 7.39 5.67
CA ASN A 77 7.30 6.33 5.91
C ASN A 77 7.55 5.57 7.24
N SER A 78 8.30 6.18 8.16
CA SER A 78 8.80 5.53 9.38
C SER A 78 7.70 5.05 10.33
N LEU A 79 6.57 5.77 10.43
CA LEU A 79 5.44 5.36 11.26
C LEU A 79 4.75 4.10 10.71
N ALA A 80 4.53 4.02 9.39
CA ALA A 80 3.93 2.83 8.78
C ALA A 80 4.87 1.62 8.90
N ASP A 81 6.18 1.82 8.70
CA ASP A 81 7.20 0.79 8.90
C ASP A 81 7.22 0.27 10.35
N LEU A 82 7.08 1.18 11.34
CA LEU A 82 6.98 0.80 12.75
C LEU A 82 5.72 -0.04 13.02
N LEU A 83 4.55 0.39 12.54
CA LEU A 83 3.30 -0.34 12.72
C LEU A 83 3.34 -1.73 12.08
N ALA A 84 3.91 -1.84 10.87
CA ALA A 84 4.10 -3.12 10.20
C ALA A 84 5.03 -4.05 10.99
N LYS A 85 6.13 -3.53 11.55
CA LYS A 85 7.04 -4.28 12.42
C LYS A 85 6.36 -4.76 13.71
N CYS A 86 5.57 -3.91 14.35
CA CYS A 86 4.78 -4.30 15.52
C CYS A 86 3.80 -5.43 15.20
N ALA A 87 3.09 -5.34 14.07
CA ALA A 87 2.17 -6.39 13.64
C ALA A 87 2.89 -7.73 13.36
N LEU A 88 4.07 -7.68 12.73
CA LEU A 88 4.90 -8.88 12.52
C LEU A 88 5.34 -9.51 13.84
N GLN A 89 5.75 -8.69 14.81
CA GLN A 89 6.17 -9.14 16.13
C GLN A 89 5.03 -9.83 16.90
N GLU A 90 3.82 -9.26 16.88
CA GLU A 90 2.62 -9.86 17.49
C GLU A 90 2.25 -11.22 16.87
N LEU A 91 2.51 -11.40 15.57
CA LEU A 91 2.30 -12.65 14.86
C LEU A 91 3.42 -13.69 15.10
N GLY A 92 4.41 -13.38 15.93
CA GLY A 92 5.59 -14.23 16.14
C GLY A 92 6.50 -14.35 14.92
N LEU A 93 6.28 -13.50 13.90
CA LEU A 93 7.10 -13.42 12.70
C LEU A 93 8.17 -12.36 12.96
N THR A 94 9.36 -12.77 13.42
CA THR A 94 10.47 -11.83 13.58
C THR A 94 10.85 -11.26 12.21
N PRO A 95 10.79 -9.93 12.00
CA PRO A 95 11.45 -9.34 10.84
C PRO A 95 12.95 -9.66 10.93
N PRO A 96 13.69 -9.80 9.80
CA PRO A 96 15.14 -9.92 9.86
C PRO A 96 15.66 -8.76 10.71
N LEU A 97 16.29 -9.13 11.84
CA LEU A 97 16.78 -8.24 12.87
C LEU A 97 17.53 -7.06 12.24
N PHE A 98 17.26 -5.87 12.78
CA PHE A 98 18.09 -4.67 12.66
C PHE A 98 19.56 -4.98 12.34
N SER A 99 19.95 -4.84 11.09
CA SER A 99 21.36 -4.89 10.67
C SER A 99 21.81 -3.63 9.93
N SER A 100 21.02 -2.55 9.90
CA SER A 100 21.39 -1.34 9.14
C SER A 100 20.99 0.00 9.77
N LEU A 101 20.83 0.07 11.09
CA LEU A 101 20.70 1.36 11.82
C LEU A 101 21.91 1.65 12.72
N MET A 102 23.07 1.08 12.40
CA MET A 102 24.37 1.46 12.97
C MET A 102 25.51 1.48 11.93
N GLU A 103 25.26 2.01 10.72
CA GLU A 103 26.30 2.61 9.86
C GLU A 103 25.73 3.82 9.10
#